data_AF-A0A7S1WWU1-F1
#
_entry.id   AF-A0A7S1WWU1-F1
#
_cell.length_a   1.000
_cell.length_b   1.000
_cell.length_c   1.000
_cell.angle_alpha   90.00
_cell.angle_beta   90.00
_cell.angle_gamma   90.00
#
_symmetry.space_group_name_H-M   'P 1'
#
loop_
_entity.id
_entity.type
_entity.pdbx_description
1 polymer ?
#
loop_
_entity_poly.entity_id
_entity_poly.type
_entity_poly.pdbx_seq_one_letter_code
_entity_poly.pdbx_strand_id
1 'polypeptide(L)'
;ALSSSHDQHADRIPLLPTLQVESIMPHLIIERLRAFPSFFTTGWPERKSSRFFTYLIEVLDIVAAVIFIGGSICFLPSYALHLPIFYFGCSLYIVGSIVYCVICLFTFGEALSSKGSYAYEVWENGLYLAGSVLFLVGSVLYIPPEEHVRAIHIIVSLGQVCDSFDYPQRQLVGTVLFIVGSVLFVLAAFTNLLSQQKADAWSARMLSAVTTCYMGGSLLFALGSVAFLPHLGCGEEMMALGAWCFIVGSALFLAGSMLSMWRTVAVLGSTEVAGLLTR
;
A
#
# COMPACT_ATOMS: atom_id res chain seq x y z
N ALA A 1 -22.09 -90.11 -1.45
CA ALA A 1 -21.35 -89.61 -2.64
C ALA A 1 -22.15 -88.46 -3.24
N LEU A 2 -21.85 -87.24 -2.79
CA LEU A 2 -22.46 -85.99 -3.25
C LEU A 2 -21.27 -85.05 -3.52
N SER A 3 -21.03 -84.74 -4.79
CA SER A 3 -19.97 -83.85 -5.26
C SER A 3 -20.63 -82.70 -5.99
N SER A 4 -20.75 -81.57 -5.31
CA SER A 4 -21.25 -80.30 -5.85
C SER A 4 -20.14 -79.57 -6.59
N SER A 5 -20.35 -79.35 -7.89
CA SER A 5 -19.60 -78.43 -8.75
C SER A 5 -19.98 -76.99 -8.40
N HIS A 6 -19.01 -76.20 -7.91
CA HIS A 6 -19.17 -74.76 -7.75
C HIS A 6 -18.39 -74.05 -8.86
N ASP A 7 -19.13 -73.46 -9.80
CA ASP A 7 -18.63 -72.57 -10.84
C ASP A 7 -18.13 -71.25 -10.21
N GLN A 8 -16.87 -70.89 -10.49
CA GLN A 8 -16.32 -69.56 -10.23
C GLN A 8 -16.38 -68.74 -11.53
N HIS A 9 -17.44 -67.95 -11.67
CA HIS A 9 -17.51 -66.86 -12.65
C HIS A 9 -16.71 -65.67 -12.09
N ALA A 10 -15.53 -65.43 -12.65
CA ALA A 10 -14.74 -64.24 -12.38
C ALA A 10 -15.29 -63.05 -13.20
N ASP A 11 -16.02 -62.16 -12.53
CA ASP A 11 -16.46 -60.88 -13.08
C ASP A 11 -15.24 -59.97 -13.34
N ARG A 12 -15.01 -59.67 -14.61
CA ARG A 12 -14.08 -58.63 -15.05
C ARG A 12 -14.77 -57.27 -14.88
N ILE A 13 -14.41 -56.55 -13.83
CA ILE A 13 -14.74 -55.13 -13.66
C ILE A 13 -13.97 -54.34 -14.74
N PRO A 14 -14.64 -53.60 -15.64
CA PRO A 14 -13.97 -52.72 -16.58
C PRO A 14 -13.35 -51.54 -15.83
N LEU A 15 -12.02 -51.42 -15.94
CA LEU A 15 -11.24 -50.27 -15.48
C LEU A 15 -11.81 -48.99 -16.13
N LEU A 16 -12.39 -48.11 -15.30
CA LEU A 16 -12.75 -46.76 -15.70
C LEU A 16 -11.51 -46.03 -16.21
N PRO A 17 -11.61 -45.25 -17.30
CA PRO A 17 -10.51 -44.41 -17.76
C PRO A 17 -10.16 -43.44 -16.64
N THR A 18 -8.90 -43.47 -16.21
CA THR A 18 -8.30 -42.47 -15.35
C THR A 18 -8.50 -41.12 -16.01
N LEU A 19 -9.50 -40.37 -15.53
CA LEU A 19 -9.62 -38.93 -15.75
C LEU A 19 -8.28 -38.33 -15.35
N GLN A 20 -7.46 -38.01 -16.35
CA GLN A 20 -6.38 -37.05 -16.18
C GLN A 20 -7.08 -35.75 -15.80
N VAL A 21 -7.22 -35.54 -14.49
CA VAL A 21 -7.38 -34.21 -13.93
C VAL A 21 -6.09 -33.52 -14.31
N GLU A 22 -6.12 -32.91 -15.49
CA GLU A 22 -5.21 -31.86 -15.90
C GLU A 22 -5.15 -30.93 -14.71
N SER A 23 -4.04 -31.01 -13.96
CA SER A 23 -3.82 -30.12 -12.85
C SER A 23 -3.66 -28.76 -13.50
N ILE A 24 -4.78 -28.06 -13.66
CA ILE A 24 -4.84 -26.62 -13.76
C ILE A 24 -4.17 -26.19 -12.47
N MET A 25 -2.83 -26.09 -12.51
CA MET A 25 -2.07 -25.53 -11.43
C MET A 25 -2.59 -24.10 -11.34
N PRO A 26 -3.40 -23.76 -10.32
CA PRO A 26 -3.86 -22.39 -10.18
C PRO A 26 -2.57 -21.62 -9.94
N HIS A 27 -2.19 -20.85 -10.94
CA HIS A 27 -0.93 -20.11 -11.00
C HIS A 27 -0.76 -19.42 -9.65
N LEU A 28 0.13 -19.93 -8.79
CA LEU A 28 0.28 -19.43 -7.43
C LEU A 28 0.79 -18.00 -7.52
N ILE A 29 -0.07 -17.04 -7.21
CA ILE A 29 0.17 -15.57 -7.23
C ILE A 29 1.16 -15.14 -6.11
N ILE A 30 1.87 -16.06 -5.47
CA ILE A 30 2.55 -15.82 -4.18
C ILE A 30 4.07 -15.58 -4.28
N GLU A 31 4.70 -15.73 -5.44
CA GLU A 31 6.13 -15.41 -5.59
C GLU A 31 6.37 -14.37 -6.68
N ARG A 32 6.28 -13.08 -6.35
CA ARG A 32 6.80 -12.04 -7.24
C ARG A 32 7.82 -11.13 -6.56
N LEU A 33 9.06 -11.34 -6.99
CA LEU A 33 10.10 -10.34 -7.11
C LEU A 33 9.66 -9.28 -8.12
N ARG A 34 9.54 -8.02 -7.67
CA ARG A 34 9.13 -6.87 -8.49
C ARG A 34 10.08 -6.69 -9.70
N ALA A 35 9.51 -6.46 -10.88
CA ALA A 35 10.19 -6.35 -12.17
C ALA A 35 10.00 -4.94 -12.77
N PHE A 36 11.09 -4.40 -13.31
CA PHE A 36 11.17 -3.03 -13.83
C PHE A 36 10.44 -2.85 -15.18
N PRO A 37 9.86 -1.66 -15.47
CA PRO A 37 9.42 -1.31 -16.82
C PRO A 37 10.47 -0.50 -17.60
N SER A 38 10.71 -0.92 -18.85
CA SER A 38 11.50 -0.22 -19.88
C SER A 38 10.82 1.10 -20.27
N PHE A 39 11.31 2.22 -19.75
CA PHE A 39 10.48 3.44 -19.66
C PHE A 39 10.18 4.14 -20.99
N PHE A 40 10.93 3.97 -22.07
CA PHE A 40 10.58 4.56 -23.37
C PHE A 40 11.16 3.73 -24.52
N THR A 41 10.35 3.53 -25.56
CA THR A 41 10.65 2.97 -26.90
C THR A 41 10.51 1.47 -27.14
N THR A 42 9.93 1.21 -28.32
CA THR A 42 9.88 -0.03 -29.09
C THR A 42 11.27 -0.67 -29.27
N GLY A 43 11.35 -1.96 -28.97
CA GLY A 43 12.59 -2.74 -28.97
C GLY A 43 13.23 -2.68 -27.58
N TRP A 44 13.75 -3.82 -27.11
CA TRP A 44 14.55 -4.05 -25.88
C TRP A 44 13.96 -5.10 -24.91
N PRO A 45 14.84 -5.82 -24.17
CA PRO A 45 14.79 -7.26 -23.94
C PRO A 45 14.23 -7.66 -22.56
N GLU A 46 14.09 -8.98 -22.38
CA GLU A 46 13.34 -9.65 -21.32
C GLU A 46 13.70 -9.32 -19.84
N ARG A 47 12.65 -8.90 -19.13
CA ARG A 47 12.00 -9.52 -17.94
C ARG A 47 12.79 -9.81 -16.64
N LYS A 48 14.11 -9.62 -16.53
CA LYS A 48 14.84 -10.01 -15.30
C LYS A 48 15.05 -8.88 -14.26
N SER A 49 14.15 -8.87 -13.27
CA SER A 49 14.40 -8.72 -11.82
C SER A 49 15.61 -7.88 -11.41
N SER A 50 15.44 -6.56 -11.29
CA SER A 50 16.43 -5.69 -10.67
C SER A 50 16.17 -5.60 -9.17
N ARG A 51 16.93 -6.37 -8.38
CA ARG A 51 16.87 -6.40 -6.90
C ARG A 51 16.98 -4.99 -6.29
N PHE A 52 17.72 -4.11 -6.95
CA PHE A 52 17.93 -2.73 -6.51
C PHE A 52 16.61 -1.96 -6.34
N PHE A 53 15.71 -2.03 -7.33
CA PHE A 53 14.45 -1.29 -7.27
C PHE A 53 13.51 -1.83 -6.20
N THR A 54 13.51 -3.15 -5.98
CA THR A 54 12.74 -3.75 -4.89
C THR A 54 13.19 -3.18 -3.55
N TYR A 55 14.50 -3.16 -3.27
CA TYR A 55 15.03 -2.56 -2.04
C TYR A 55 14.77 -1.06 -1.96
N LEU A 56 14.92 -0.34 -3.08
CA LEU A 56 14.67 1.10 -3.13
C LEU A 56 13.24 1.44 -2.70
N ILE A 57 12.23 0.72 -3.22
CA ILE A 57 10.83 0.93 -2.84
C ILE A 57 10.63 0.68 -1.34
N GLU A 58 11.15 -0.42 -0.81
CA GLU A 58 11.00 -0.74 0.61
C GLU A 58 11.69 0.32 1.51
N VAL A 59 12.87 0.83 1.11
CA VAL A 59 13.53 1.94 1.83
C VAL A 59 12.71 3.23 1.74
N LEU A 60 12.17 3.57 0.58
CA LEU A 60 11.35 4.77 0.41
C LEU A 60 10.07 4.71 1.26
N ASP A 61 9.43 3.54 1.36
CA ASP A 61 8.27 3.29 2.24
C ASP A 61 8.62 3.59 3.71
N ILE A 62 9.78 3.08 4.18
CA ILE A 62 10.28 3.32 5.54
C ILE A 62 10.54 4.81 5.77
N VAL A 63 11.22 5.47 4.83
CA VAL A 63 11.54 6.90 4.92
C VAL A 63 10.26 7.72 4.99
N ALA A 64 9.28 7.42 4.14
CA ALA A 64 7.99 8.10 4.14
C ALA A 64 7.23 7.89 5.46
N ALA A 65 7.23 6.68 6.02
CA ALA A 65 6.62 6.40 7.32
C ALA A 65 7.28 7.19 8.46
N VAL A 66 8.61 7.30 8.48
CA VAL A 66 9.35 8.12 9.46
C VAL A 66 9.00 9.61 9.32
N ILE A 67 8.90 10.11 8.08
CA ILE A 67 8.49 11.49 7.81
C ILE A 67 7.07 11.74 8.35
N PHE A 68 6.14 10.81 8.13
CA PHE A 68 4.77 10.94 8.67
C PHE A 68 4.73 10.94 10.18
N ILE A 69 5.50 10.08 10.87
CA ILE A 69 5.62 10.12 12.34
C ILE A 69 6.07 11.51 12.80
N GLY A 70 7.13 12.06 12.19
CA GLY A 70 7.63 13.40 12.48
C GLY A 70 6.55 14.46 12.30
N GLY A 71 5.81 14.40 11.19
CA GLY A 71 4.69 15.29 10.91
C GLY A 71 3.54 15.15 11.92
N SER A 72 3.19 13.92 12.32
CA SER A 72 2.11 13.67 13.27
C SER A 72 2.39 14.24 14.65
N ILE A 73 3.64 14.20 15.10
CA ILE A 73 4.06 14.78 16.38
C ILE A 73 3.81 16.29 16.39
N CYS A 74 4.05 16.99 15.27
CA CYS A 74 3.80 18.43 15.15
C CYS A 74 2.31 18.81 15.32
N PHE A 75 1.39 17.85 15.20
CA PHE A 75 -0.04 18.06 15.38
C PHE A 75 -0.54 17.84 16.81
N LEU A 76 0.32 17.44 17.76
CA LEU A 76 -0.06 17.40 19.18
C LEU A 76 -0.44 18.82 19.65
N PRO A 77 -1.46 18.97 20.52
CA PRO A 77 -1.96 20.29 20.93
C PRO A 77 -0.88 21.25 21.40
N SER A 78 0.07 20.77 22.22
CA SER A 78 1.18 21.58 22.74
C SER A 78 2.07 22.18 21.64
N TYR A 79 2.18 21.53 20.48
CA TYR A 79 2.98 21.99 19.35
C TYR A 79 2.16 22.70 18.27
N ALA A 80 0.90 22.28 18.07
CA ALA A 80 0.01 22.83 17.07
C ALA A 80 -0.35 24.31 17.33
N LEU A 81 -0.27 24.77 18.59
CA LEU A 81 -0.41 26.19 18.94
C LEU A 81 0.72 27.06 18.36
N HIS A 82 1.90 26.48 18.12
CA HIS A 82 3.03 27.17 17.51
C HIS A 82 2.95 27.03 15.98
N LEU A 83 2.41 28.07 15.34
CA LEU A 83 2.16 28.10 13.89
C LEU A 83 3.34 27.59 13.03
N PRO A 84 4.62 27.97 13.27
CA PRO A 84 5.74 27.45 12.49
C PRO A 84 5.94 25.92 12.59
N ILE A 85 5.67 25.35 13.77
CA ILE A 85 5.79 23.90 14.00
C ILE A 85 4.64 23.17 13.30
N PHE A 86 3.43 23.73 13.37
CA PHE A 86 2.27 23.21 12.64
C PHE A 86 2.53 23.18 11.12
N TYR A 87 3.06 24.28 10.56
CA TYR A 87 3.47 24.36 9.15
C TYR A 87 4.54 23.35 8.77
N PHE A 88 5.54 23.18 9.63
CA PHE A 88 6.56 22.16 9.43
C PHE A 88 5.92 20.76 9.38
N GLY A 89 4.96 20.47 10.26
CA GLY A 89 4.16 19.25 10.24
C GLY A 89 3.43 19.04 8.91
N CYS A 90 2.69 20.04 8.42
CA CYS A 90 2.02 19.97 7.11
C CYS A 90 3.01 19.74 5.96
N SER A 91 4.18 20.40 6.01
CA SER A 91 5.23 20.25 4.99
C SER A 91 5.79 18.83 4.97
N LEU A 92 6.04 18.23 6.14
CA LEU A 92 6.46 16.83 6.25
C LEU A 92 5.42 15.89 5.64
N TYR A 93 4.12 16.10 5.92
CA TYR A 93 3.05 15.31 5.32
C TYR A 93 3.03 15.38 3.80
N ILE A 94 3.24 16.56 3.22
CA ILE A 94 3.32 16.72 1.76
C ILE A 94 4.54 15.98 1.21
N VAL A 95 5.72 16.14 1.82
CA VAL A 95 6.94 15.44 1.38
C VAL A 95 6.75 13.92 1.44
N GLY A 96 6.23 13.39 2.55
CA GLY A 96 5.92 11.97 2.71
C GLY A 96 4.90 11.48 1.68
N SER A 97 3.87 12.28 1.40
CA SER A 97 2.84 11.96 0.39
C SER A 97 3.38 11.97 -1.04
N ILE A 98 4.32 12.85 -1.38
CA ILE A 98 5.01 12.85 -2.68
C ILE A 98 5.80 11.56 -2.83
N VAL A 99 6.57 11.16 -1.81
CA VAL A 99 7.33 9.90 -1.82
C VAL A 99 6.40 8.70 -2.05
N TYR A 100 5.30 8.61 -1.28
CA TYR A 100 4.30 7.55 -1.46
C TYR A 100 3.66 7.57 -2.86
N CYS A 101 3.30 8.75 -3.38
CA CYS A 101 2.72 8.87 -4.71
C CYS A 101 3.67 8.38 -5.80
N VAL A 102 4.98 8.64 -5.67
CA VAL A 102 6.00 8.12 -6.59
C VAL A 102 6.10 6.59 -6.50
N ILE A 103 6.08 6.03 -5.29
CA ILE A 103 6.06 4.57 -5.09
C ILE A 103 4.83 3.96 -5.77
N CYS A 104 3.63 4.47 -5.49
CA CYS A 104 2.39 3.95 -6.05
C CYS A 104 2.32 4.10 -7.57
N LEU A 105 2.85 5.20 -8.12
CA LEU A 105 2.91 5.40 -9.57
C LEU A 105 3.82 4.34 -10.22
N PHE A 106 4.96 4.07 -9.60
CA PHE A 106 5.89 3.06 -10.06
C PHE A 106 5.27 1.65 -10.01
N THR A 107 4.68 1.25 -8.87
CA THR A 107 4.08 -0.09 -8.72
C THR A 107 2.86 -0.27 -9.62
N PHE A 108 2.06 0.76 -9.84
CA PHE A 108 0.96 0.73 -10.79
C PHE A 108 1.45 0.57 -12.24
N GLY A 109 2.48 1.32 -12.64
CA GLY A 109 3.09 1.19 -13.97
C GLY A 109 3.70 -0.20 -14.20
N GLU A 110 4.32 -0.78 -13.18
CA GLU A 110 4.80 -2.16 -13.20
C GLU A 110 3.65 -3.17 -13.36
N ALA A 111 2.57 -3.03 -12.58
CA ALA A 111 1.41 -3.92 -12.66
C ALA A 111 0.78 -3.85 -14.06
N LEU A 112 0.58 -2.63 -14.57
CA LEU A 112 -0.03 -2.38 -15.88
C LEU A 112 0.80 -2.97 -17.02
N SER A 113 2.12 -2.76 -16.97
CA SER A 113 3.03 -3.27 -18.01
C SER A 113 3.19 -4.80 -17.98
N SER A 114 3.12 -5.43 -16.80
CA SER A 114 3.44 -6.86 -16.66
C SER A 114 2.24 -7.81 -16.72
N LYS A 115 1.02 -7.33 -16.43
CA LYS A 115 -0.19 -8.17 -16.34
C LYS A 115 -1.32 -7.76 -17.29
N GLY A 116 -1.28 -6.52 -17.83
CA GLY A 116 -2.37 -5.94 -18.60
C GLY A 116 -3.52 -5.42 -17.73
N SER A 117 -4.36 -4.57 -18.31
CA SER A 117 -5.32 -3.71 -17.59
C SER A 117 -6.42 -4.42 -16.81
N TYR A 118 -6.67 -5.71 -17.07
CA TYR A 118 -7.77 -6.46 -16.45
C TYR A 118 -7.35 -7.32 -15.26
N ALA A 119 -6.07 -7.30 -14.87
CA ALA A 119 -5.61 -8.06 -13.71
C ALA A 119 -6.02 -7.38 -12.39
N TYR A 120 -6.40 -8.18 -11.39
CA TYR A 120 -6.70 -7.70 -10.03
C TYR A 120 -5.58 -6.85 -9.43
N GLU A 121 -4.33 -7.22 -9.70
CA GLU A 121 -3.12 -6.51 -9.26
C GLU A 121 -3.08 -5.05 -9.79
N VAL A 122 -3.59 -4.80 -11.00
CA VAL A 122 -3.66 -3.44 -11.57
C VAL A 122 -4.70 -2.60 -10.84
N TRP A 123 -5.85 -3.19 -10.52
CA TRP A 123 -6.90 -2.49 -9.76
C TRP A 123 -6.47 -2.18 -8.34
N GLU A 124 -5.81 -3.12 -7.66
CA GLU A 124 -5.24 -2.91 -6.32
C GLU A 124 -4.23 -1.74 -6.33
N ASN A 125 -3.24 -1.78 -7.23
CA ASN A 125 -2.25 -0.70 -7.34
C ASN A 125 -2.89 0.60 -7.82
N GLY A 126 -3.95 0.54 -8.62
CA GLY A 126 -4.73 1.70 -9.03
C GLY A 126 -5.45 2.37 -7.86
N LEU A 127 -5.98 1.59 -6.92
CA LEU A 127 -6.57 2.11 -5.68
C LEU A 127 -5.51 2.76 -4.78
N TYR A 128 -4.34 2.15 -4.63
CA TYR A 128 -3.21 2.76 -3.93
C TYR A 128 -2.79 4.09 -4.57
N LEU A 129 -2.63 4.12 -5.90
CA LEU A 129 -2.27 5.34 -6.62
C LEU A 129 -3.34 6.43 -6.47
N ALA A 130 -4.61 6.11 -6.69
CA ALA A 130 -5.71 7.05 -6.51
C ALA A 130 -5.77 7.59 -5.06
N GLY A 131 -5.64 6.70 -4.08
CA GLY A 131 -5.57 7.05 -2.66
C GLY A 131 -4.42 8.02 -2.37
N SER A 132 -3.22 7.74 -2.88
CA SER A 132 -2.03 8.58 -2.69
C SER A 132 -2.16 9.97 -3.30
N VAL A 133 -2.78 10.09 -4.49
CA VAL A 133 -3.02 11.37 -5.14
C VAL A 133 -4.03 12.20 -4.34
N LEU A 134 -5.16 11.61 -3.93
CA LEU A 134 -6.16 12.33 -3.14
C LEU A 134 -5.60 12.75 -1.77
N PHE A 135 -4.82 11.89 -1.13
CA PHE A 135 -4.15 12.18 0.14
C PHE A 135 -3.13 13.33 0.00
N LEU A 136 -2.33 13.33 -1.08
CA LEU A 136 -1.38 14.40 -1.38
C LEU A 136 -2.11 15.73 -1.64
N VAL A 137 -3.13 15.73 -2.51
CA VAL A 137 -3.91 16.94 -2.80
C VAL A 137 -4.59 17.45 -1.53
N GLY A 138 -5.15 16.55 -0.71
CA GLY A 138 -5.72 16.89 0.59
C GLY A 138 -4.72 17.56 1.52
N SER A 139 -3.50 17.02 1.60
CA SER A 139 -2.40 17.59 2.41
C SER A 139 -1.98 18.99 1.94
N VAL A 140 -1.93 19.22 0.62
CA VAL A 140 -1.62 20.55 0.05
C VAL A 140 -2.74 21.55 0.33
N LEU A 141 -4.00 21.14 0.21
CA LEU A 141 -5.14 22.02 0.46
C LEU A 141 -5.30 22.33 1.95
N TYR A 142 -4.92 21.41 2.85
CA TYR A 142 -5.03 21.63 4.29
C TYR A 142 -4.05 22.70 4.83
N ILE A 143 -2.96 22.98 4.11
CA ILE A 143 -1.98 24.01 4.51
C ILE A 143 -2.66 25.36 4.76
N PRO A 144 -2.41 26.02 5.90
CA PRO A 144 -2.91 27.36 6.14
C PRO A 144 -2.23 28.40 5.21
N PRO A 145 -2.92 29.46 4.78
CA PRO A 145 -2.30 30.51 3.97
C PRO A 145 -1.31 31.31 4.83
N GLU A 146 -0.02 31.35 4.46
CA GLU A 146 0.91 32.36 4.99
C GLU A 146 1.21 33.43 3.94
N GLU A 147 1.40 34.65 4.43
CA GLU A 147 1.89 35.79 3.64
C GLU A 147 3.42 35.72 3.36
N HIS A 148 4.19 34.82 3.99
CA HIS A 148 5.67 34.94 4.06
C HIS A 148 6.52 33.73 3.61
N VAL A 149 5.95 32.57 3.24
CA VAL A 149 6.78 31.40 2.82
C VAL A 149 6.99 31.34 1.31
N ARG A 150 8.02 32.04 0.81
CA ARG A 150 8.51 31.93 -0.58
C ARG A 150 9.05 30.55 -0.96
N ALA A 151 9.38 29.70 0.01
CA ALA A 151 10.07 28.43 -0.23
C ALA A 151 9.20 27.35 -0.91
N ILE A 152 7.88 27.53 -0.97
CA ILE A 152 6.94 26.51 -1.45
C ILE A 152 6.26 26.96 -2.76
N HIS A 153 6.84 27.87 -3.55
CA HIS A 153 6.20 28.33 -4.79
C HIS A 153 5.87 27.21 -5.80
N ILE A 154 6.66 26.12 -5.85
CA ILE A 154 6.41 25.00 -6.78
C ILE A 154 5.17 24.18 -6.36
N ILE A 155 5.00 23.92 -5.06
CA ILE A 155 3.85 23.16 -4.54
C ILE A 155 2.60 24.07 -4.45
N VAL A 156 2.81 25.37 -4.17
CA VAL A 156 1.74 26.40 -4.18
C VAL A 156 1.15 26.60 -5.57
N SER A 157 1.89 26.38 -6.67
CA SER A 157 1.33 26.45 -8.03
C SER A 157 0.16 25.47 -8.25
N LEU A 158 0.12 24.34 -7.53
CA LEU A 158 -1.04 23.44 -7.50
C LEU A 158 -2.18 23.98 -6.62
N GLY A 159 -1.83 24.67 -5.53
CA GLY A 159 -2.79 25.39 -4.68
C GLY A 159 -3.46 26.58 -5.37
N GLN A 160 -2.78 27.25 -6.31
CA GLN A 160 -3.33 28.38 -7.08
C GLN A 160 -4.51 27.99 -7.97
N VAL A 161 -4.62 26.72 -8.38
CA VAL A 161 -5.80 26.19 -9.07
C VAL A 161 -7.05 26.28 -8.17
N CYS A 162 -6.86 26.39 -6.86
CA CYS A 162 -7.90 26.44 -5.84
C CYS A 162 -8.03 27.81 -5.16
N ASP A 163 -7.43 28.88 -5.70
CA ASP A 163 -7.58 30.25 -5.17
C ASP A 163 -9.03 30.76 -5.22
N SER A 164 -9.92 30.05 -5.92
CA SER A 164 -11.36 30.31 -5.95
C SER A 164 -12.11 29.92 -4.66
N PHE A 165 -11.48 29.22 -3.72
CA PHE A 165 -12.13 28.76 -2.49
C PHE A 165 -11.74 29.61 -1.28
N ASP A 166 -12.76 29.97 -0.48
CA ASP A 166 -12.53 30.56 0.84
C ASP A 166 -11.72 29.60 1.74
N TYR A 167 -10.85 30.17 2.57
CA TYR A 167 -9.94 29.41 3.44
C TYR A 167 -10.59 28.27 4.26
N PRO A 168 -11.68 28.48 5.03
CA PRO A 168 -12.32 27.40 5.78
C PRO A 168 -12.86 26.29 4.87
N GLN A 169 -13.33 26.63 3.68
CA GLN A 169 -13.78 25.67 2.70
C GLN A 169 -12.61 24.87 2.11
N ARG A 170 -11.46 25.50 1.87
CA ARG A 170 -10.25 24.83 1.39
C ARG A 170 -9.76 23.80 2.41
N GLN A 171 -9.74 24.13 3.69
CA GLN A 171 -9.37 23.17 4.75
C GLN A 171 -10.35 22.01 4.83
N LEU A 172 -11.66 22.29 4.75
CA LEU A 172 -12.68 21.25 4.72
C LEU A 172 -12.48 20.29 3.54
N VAL A 173 -12.31 20.82 2.33
CA VAL A 173 -12.06 20.01 1.12
C VAL A 173 -10.75 19.23 1.27
N GLY A 174 -9.70 19.85 1.80
CA GLY A 174 -8.43 19.19 2.08
C GLY A 174 -8.58 18.00 3.02
N THR A 175 -9.24 18.19 4.16
CA THR A 175 -9.52 17.11 5.13
C THR A 175 -10.39 16.01 4.52
N VAL A 176 -11.42 16.35 3.75
CA VAL A 176 -12.28 15.36 3.07
C VAL A 176 -11.48 14.52 2.08
N LEU A 177 -10.65 15.15 1.25
CA LEU A 177 -9.80 14.42 0.29
C LEU A 177 -8.79 13.53 0.99
N PHE A 178 -8.22 13.98 2.11
CA PHE A 178 -7.34 13.18 2.95
C PHE A 178 -8.06 11.94 3.52
N ILE A 179 -9.29 12.10 4.00
CA ILE A 179 -10.14 10.98 4.47
C ILE A 179 -10.43 10.01 3.34
N VAL A 180 -10.88 10.51 2.19
CA VAL A 180 -11.20 9.66 1.03
C VAL A 180 -9.96 8.91 0.55
N GLY A 181 -8.81 9.57 0.46
CA GLY A 181 -7.54 8.93 0.12
C GLY A 181 -7.17 7.81 1.11
N SER A 182 -7.33 8.06 2.42
CA SER A 182 -7.10 7.07 3.47
C SER A 182 -8.05 5.87 3.36
N VAL A 183 -9.32 6.10 3.04
CA VAL A 183 -10.30 5.02 2.80
C VAL A 183 -9.93 4.19 1.56
N LEU A 184 -9.46 4.83 0.48
CA LEU A 184 -8.98 4.09 -0.70
C LEU A 184 -7.77 3.20 -0.36
N PHE A 185 -6.86 3.64 0.52
CA PHE A 185 -5.78 2.78 1.01
C PHE A 185 -6.30 1.58 1.80
N VAL A 186 -7.32 1.76 2.66
CA VAL A 186 -7.99 0.65 3.35
C VAL A 186 -8.57 -0.34 2.34
N LEU A 187 -9.27 0.14 1.31
CA LEU A 187 -9.85 -0.70 0.27
C LEU A 187 -8.78 -1.43 -0.54
N ALA A 188 -7.69 -0.76 -0.90
CA ALA A 188 -6.56 -1.38 -1.60
C ALA A 188 -5.94 -2.51 -0.75
N ALA A 189 -5.65 -2.25 0.52
CA ALA A 189 -5.14 -3.24 1.45
C ALA A 189 -6.12 -4.41 1.66
N PHE A 190 -7.42 -4.12 1.73
CA PHE A 190 -8.44 -5.17 1.81
C PHE A 190 -8.48 -6.05 0.56
N THR A 191 -8.41 -5.46 -0.64
CA THR A 191 -8.32 -6.23 -1.89
C THR A 191 -7.06 -7.08 -1.98
N ASN A 192 -5.92 -6.55 -1.48
CA ASN A 192 -4.68 -7.30 -1.35
C ASN A 192 -4.85 -8.51 -0.42
N LEU A 193 -5.51 -8.31 0.72
CA LEU A 193 -5.77 -9.37 1.71
C LEU A 193 -6.67 -10.48 1.14
N LEU A 194 -7.75 -10.11 0.44
CA LEU A 194 -8.67 -11.08 -0.18
C LEU A 194 -8.00 -11.92 -1.27
N SER A 195 -6.98 -11.38 -1.94
CA SER A 195 -6.25 -12.09 -2.99
C SER A 195 -5.33 -13.20 -2.44
N GLN A 196 -5.13 -13.27 -1.11
CA GLN A 196 -4.26 -14.26 -0.47
C GLN A 196 -5.03 -15.57 -0.20
N GLN A 197 -5.11 -16.45 -1.20
CA GLN A 197 -5.94 -17.67 -1.09
C GLN A 197 -5.31 -18.88 -0.36
N LYS A 198 -4.06 -18.85 0.11
CA LYS A 198 -3.45 -19.96 0.88
C LYS A 198 -2.47 -19.48 1.95
N ALA A 199 -2.82 -19.68 3.23
CA ALA A 199 -2.11 -19.12 4.40
C ALA A 199 -1.04 -20.04 5.03
N ASP A 200 -0.75 -21.19 4.42
CA ASP A 200 0.16 -22.17 5.04
C ASP A 200 1.64 -21.82 4.89
N ALA A 201 2.00 -20.95 3.94
CA ALA A 201 3.38 -20.51 3.77
C ALA A 201 3.72 -19.35 4.73
N TRP A 202 4.94 -19.37 5.31
CA TRP A 202 5.45 -18.28 6.15
C TRP A 202 5.40 -16.92 5.44
N SER A 203 5.68 -16.88 4.14
CA SER A 203 5.59 -15.67 3.31
C SER A 203 4.18 -15.09 3.26
N ALA A 204 3.15 -15.95 3.22
CA ALA A 204 1.75 -15.52 3.23
C ALA A 204 1.35 -14.91 4.58
N ARG A 205 1.83 -15.49 5.70
CA ARG A 205 1.60 -14.93 7.05
C ARG A 205 2.26 -13.55 7.21
N MET A 206 3.49 -13.39 6.72
CA MET A 206 4.18 -12.10 6.73
C MET A 206 3.47 -11.07 5.86
N LEU A 207 3.02 -11.46 4.67
CA LEU A 207 2.24 -10.58 3.80
C LEU A 207 0.92 -10.16 4.47
N SER A 208 0.18 -11.08 5.08
CA SER A 208 -1.04 -10.76 5.83
C SER A 208 -0.78 -9.79 6.98
N ALA A 209 0.32 -9.97 7.73
CA ALA A 209 0.72 -9.05 8.79
C ALA A 209 1.03 -7.64 8.25
N VAL A 210 1.80 -7.54 7.16
CA VAL A 210 2.09 -6.26 6.47
C VAL A 210 0.80 -5.57 6.04
N THR A 211 -0.08 -6.30 5.35
CA THR A 211 -1.35 -5.76 4.86
C THR A 211 -2.25 -5.29 6.01
N THR A 212 -2.26 -6.00 7.13
CA THR A 212 -3.02 -5.62 8.33
C THR A 212 -2.47 -4.33 8.95
N CYS A 213 -1.14 -4.18 9.03
CA CYS A 213 -0.50 -2.96 9.49
C CYS A 213 -0.88 -1.75 8.61
N TYR A 214 -0.79 -1.88 7.30
CA TYR A 214 -1.14 -0.81 6.36
C TYR A 214 -2.64 -0.47 6.38
N MET A 215 -3.50 -1.47 6.47
CA MET A 215 -4.95 -1.28 6.62
C MET A 215 -5.29 -0.55 7.91
N GLY A 216 -4.72 -0.99 9.05
CA GLY A 216 -4.91 -0.35 10.35
C GLY A 216 -4.37 1.09 10.39
N GLY A 217 -3.19 1.32 9.82
CA GLY A 217 -2.60 2.66 9.70
C GLY A 217 -3.49 3.61 8.88
N SER A 218 -3.99 3.15 7.74
CA SER A 218 -4.89 3.90 6.87
C SER A 218 -6.22 4.24 7.56
N LEU A 219 -6.78 3.29 8.31
CA LEU A 219 -8.01 3.52 9.08
C LEU A 219 -7.80 4.57 10.18
N LEU A 220 -6.66 4.53 10.88
CA LEU A 220 -6.31 5.53 11.88
C LEU A 220 -6.08 6.91 11.28
N PHE A 221 -5.53 7.01 10.06
CA PHE A 221 -5.49 8.29 9.33
C PHE A 221 -6.88 8.80 8.95
N ALA A 222 -7.80 7.93 8.52
CA ALA A 222 -9.17 8.35 8.28
C ALA A 222 -9.84 8.88 9.57
N LEU A 223 -9.73 8.13 10.67
CA LEU A 223 -10.31 8.50 11.97
C LEU A 223 -9.67 9.76 12.56
N GLY A 224 -8.34 9.87 12.50
CA GLY A 224 -7.62 11.04 12.99
C GLY A 224 -8.01 12.32 12.25
N SER A 225 -8.23 12.22 10.94
CA SER A 225 -8.67 13.36 10.13
C SER A 225 -10.06 13.87 10.48
N VAL A 226 -10.95 12.99 10.96
CA VAL A 226 -12.28 13.39 11.46
C VAL A 226 -12.14 14.34 12.66
N ALA A 227 -11.13 14.17 13.50
CA ALA A 227 -10.86 15.07 14.61
C ALA A 227 -10.38 16.47 14.19
N PHE A 228 -9.88 16.62 12.96
CA PHE A 228 -9.40 17.87 12.39
C PHE A 228 -10.40 18.51 11.40
N LEU A 229 -11.64 18.00 11.32
CA LEU A 229 -12.67 18.62 10.50
C LEU A 229 -13.07 20.00 11.06
N PRO A 230 -13.11 21.06 10.22
CA PRO A 230 -13.54 22.36 10.68
C PRO A 230 -15.02 22.34 11.08
N HIS A 231 -15.40 23.20 12.03
CA HIS A 231 -16.78 23.42 12.48
C HIS A 231 -17.49 22.26 13.23
N LEU A 232 -16.81 21.16 13.55
CA LEU A 232 -17.38 20.10 14.40
C LEU A 232 -17.31 20.39 15.91
N GLY A 233 -16.82 21.58 16.30
CA GLY A 233 -16.66 21.92 17.71
C GLY A 233 -15.57 21.12 18.42
N CYS A 234 -14.53 20.72 17.68
CA CYS A 234 -13.41 19.95 18.22
C CYS A 234 -12.67 20.77 19.28
N GLY A 235 -12.79 20.33 20.55
CA GLY A 235 -11.95 20.83 21.63
C GLY A 235 -10.51 20.32 21.52
N GLU A 236 -9.66 20.77 22.44
CA GLU A 236 -8.25 20.36 22.53
C GLU A 236 -8.09 18.83 22.66
N GLU A 237 -9.01 18.17 23.38
CA GLU A 237 -9.02 16.72 23.56
C GLU A 237 -9.25 15.96 22.25
N MET A 238 -10.13 16.46 21.38
CA MET A 238 -10.40 15.83 20.09
C MET A 238 -9.19 15.98 19.16
N MET A 239 -8.57 17.16 19.12
CA MET A 239 -7.31 17.35 18.39
C MET A 239 -6.20 16.43 18.91
N ALA A 240 -6.09 16.26 20.24
CA ALA A 240 -5.14 15.33 20.84
C ALA A 240 -5.38 13.89 20.38
N LEU A 241 -6.64 13.43 20.40
CA LEU A 241 -7.03 12.11 19.91
C LEU A 241 -6.66 11.95 18.43
N GLY A 242 -6.95 12.95 17.60
CA GLY A 242 -6.61 12.97 16.19
C GLY A 242 -5.11 12.83 15.94
N ALA A 243 -4.30 13.62 16.65
CA ALA A 243 -2.85 13.56 16.58
C ALA A 243 -2.31 12.19 17.01
N TRP A 244 -2.86 11.58 18.07
CA TRP A 244 -2.49 10.22 18.48
C TRP A 244 -2.87 9.16 17.44
N CYS A 245 -4.04 9.27 16.82
CA CYS A 245 -4.41 8.40 15.71
C CYS A 245 -3.39 8.50 14.57
N PHE A 246 -2.92 9.70 14.25
CA PHE A 246 -1.87 9.91 13.24
C PHE A 246 -0.52 9.32 13.64
N ILE A 247 -0.09 9.49 14.89
CA ILE A 247 1.17 8.93 15.40
C ILE A 247 1.12 7.39 15.36
N VAL A 248 0.07 6.79 15.92
CA VAL A 248 -0.08 5.33 15.95
C VAL A 248 -0.26 4.77 14.54
N GLY A 249 -1.03 5.45 13.69
CA GLY A 249 -1.22 5.07 12.29
C GLY A 249 0.09 5.06 11.51
N SER A 250 0.91 6.11 11.65
CA SER A 250 2.23 6.19 11.04
C SER A 250 3.20 5.14 11.59
N ALA A 251 3.11 4.82 12.88
CA ALA A 251 3.90 3.74 13.48
C ALA A 251 3.50 2.35 12.94
N LEU A 252 2.21 2.11 12.66
CA LEU A 252 1.76 0.89 11.99
C LEU A 252 2.30 0.81 10.56
N PHE A 253 2.30 1.91 9.81
CA PHE A 253 2.95 1.96 8.50
C PHE A 253 4.43 1.62 8.60
N LEU A 254 5.16 2.23 9.53
CA LEU A 254 6.58 1.92 9.74
C LEU A 254 6.81 0.44 10.05
N ALA A 255 6.01 -0.14 10.96
CA ALA A 255 6.08 -1.56 11.29
C ALA A 255 5.78 -2.45 10.06
N GLY A 256 4.76 -2.11 9.28
CA GLY A 256 4.43 -2.77 8.02
C GLY A 256 5.59 -2.73 7.02
N SER A 257 6.24 -1.57 6.85
CA SER A 257 7.38 -1.40 5.95
C SER A 257 8.62 -2.16 6.44
N MET A 258 8.88 -2.20 7.75
CA MET A 258 9.95 -3.03 8.33
C MET A 258 9.72 -4.53 8.05
N LEU A 259 8.49 -5.01 8.27
CA LEU A 259 8.11 -6.40 8.00
C LEU A 259 8.20 -6.74 6.51
N SER A 260 7.78 -5.81 5.65
CA SER A 260 7.85 -5.96 4.19
C SER A 260 9.31 -6.02 3.70
N MET A 261 10.17 -5.16 4.24
CA MET A 261 11.62 -5.19 3.98
C MET A 261 12.23 -6.52 4.44
N TRP A 262 11.93 -6.96 5.66
CA TRP A 262 12.44 -8.25 6.16
C TRP A 262 12.00 -9.42 5.28
N ARG A 263 10.71 -9.47 4.91
CA ARG A 263 10.20 -10.47 3.98
C ARG A 263 10.96 -10.44 2.65
N THR A 264 11.20 -9.26 2.11
CA THR A 264 11.94 -9.06 0.86
C THR A 264 13.37 -9.59 0.96
N VAL A 265 14.09 -9.28 2.03
CA VAL A 265 15.45 -9.81 2.28
C VAL A 265 15.43 -11.34 2.40
N ALA A 266 14.49 -11.91 3.13
CA ALA A 266 14.40 -13.36 3.35
C ALA A 266 14.12 -14.13 2.05
N VAL A 267 13.19 -13.62 1.22
CA VAL A 267 12.84 -14.23 -0.08
C VAL A 267 14.03 -14.13 -1.04
N LEU A 268 14.65 -12.94 -1.15
CA LEU A 268 15.80 -12.73 -2.02
C LEU A 268 17.01 -13.57 -1.63
N GLY A 269 17.34 -13.64 -0.34
CA GLY A 269 18.46 -14.45 0.15
C GLY A 269 18.27 -15.94 -0.14
N SER A 270 17.04 -16.45 -0.02
CA SER A 270 16.74 -17.87 -0.31
C SER A 270 16.95 -18.22 -1.78
N THR A 271 16.60 -17.31 -2.70
CA THR A 271 16.82 -17.54 -4.16
C THR A 271 18.30 -17.58 -4.54
N GLU A 272 19.16 -16.87 -3.82
CA GLU A 272 20.60 -16.85 -4.08
C GLU A 272 21.26 -18.18 -3.72
N VAL A 273 20.92 -18.72 -2.54
CA VAL A 273 21.43 -20.02 -2.09
C VAL A 273 21.00 -21.13 -3.05
N ALA A 274 19.73 -21.14 -3.50
CA ALA A 274 19.25 -22.12 -4.46
C ALA A 274 19.96 -22.02 -5.83
N GLY A 275 20.25 -20.80 -6.29
CA GLY A 275 20.99 -20.56 -7.53
C GLY A 275 22.46 -20.98 -7.48
N LEU A 276 23.08 -20.94 -6.29
CA LEU A 276 24.45 -21.43 -6.08
C LEU A 276 24.52 -22.97 -6.01
N LEU A 277 23.52 -23.62 -5.42
CA LEU A 277 23.47 -25.09 -5.31
C LEU A 277 23.18 -25.80 -6.65
N THR A 278 22.69 -25.07 -7.65
CA THR A 278 22.33 -25.60 -8.97
C THR A 278 23.40 -25.37 -10.04
N ARG A 279 24.53 -24.73 -9.69
CA ARG A 279 25.70 -24.52 -10.56
C ARG A 279 26.87 -25.38 -10.11
#